data_AF-A0A2V9SY00-F1
#
_entry.id   AF-A0A2V9SY00-F1
#
_cell.length_a   1.000
_cell.length_b   1.000
_cell.length_c   1.000
_cell.angle_alpha   90.00
_cell.angle_beta   90.00
_cell.angle_gamma   90.00
#
_symmetry.space_group_name_H-M   'P 1'
#
loop_
_entity.id
_entity.type
_entity.pdbx_description
1 polymer ?
#
loop_
_entity_poly.entity_id
_entity_poly.type
_entity_poly.pdbx_seq_one_letter_code
_entity_poly.pdbx_strand_id
1 'polypeptide(L)' 'MASNVISRDLITVIAQELSCAVDRSVEYWMAQLDEVLADTRLTTLGRLNSVAAIVARYKHFTGKSQLRSRPVDDRT' A
#
# COMPACT_ATOMS: atom_id res chain seq x y z
N MET A 1 -27.89 28.84 -7.14
CA MET A 1 -26.52 28.98 -6.57
C MET A 1 -26.29 28.07 -5.36
N ALA A 2 -27.26 27.88 -4.44
CA ALA A 2 -27.12 26.96 -3.30
C ALA A 2 -26.84 25.48 -3.68
N SER A 3 -27.45 24.97 -4.75
CA SER A 3 -27.21 23.59 -5.22
C SER A 3 -25.74 23.31 -5.58
N ASN A 4 -25.07 24.25 -6.27
CA ASN A 4 -23.65 24.11 -6.63
C ASN A 4 -22.71 24.17 -5.42
N VAL A 5 -23.08 24.92 -4.38
CA VAL A 5 -22.30 25.00 -3.13
C VAL A 5 -22.38 23.66 -2.39
N ILE A 6 -23.58 23.10 -2.25
CA ILE A 6 -23.79 21.78 -1.63
C ILE A 6 -23.02 20.69 -2.40
N SER A 7 -23.02 20.72 -3.74
CA SER A 7 -22.24 19.77 -4.54
C SER A 7 -20.74 19.89 -4.32
N ARG A 8 -20.20 21.11 -4.14
CA ARG A 8 -18.77 21.32 -3.91
C ARG A 8 -18.33 20.80 -2.55
N ASP A 9 -19.09 21.08 -1.50
CA ASP A 9 -18.78 20.65 -0.14
C ASP A 9 -18.81 19.12 -0.03
N LEU A 10 -19.80 18.47 -0.66
CA LEU A 10 -19.87 17.01 -0.73
C LEU A 10 -18.66 16.41 -1.46
N ILE A 11 -18.26 16.97 -2.61
CA ILE A 11 -17.08 16.50 -3.34
C ILE A 11 -15.81 16.67 -2.49
N THR A 12 -15.67 17.77 -1.77
CA THR A 12 -14.53 18.01 -0.88
C THR A 12 -14.46 16.98 0.24
N VAL A 13 -15.58 16.68 0.91
CA VAL A 13 -15.63 15.66 1.97
C VAL A 13 -15.30 14.28 1.42
N ILE A 14 -15.84 13.90 0.26
CA ILE A 14 -15.52 12.62 -0.39
C ILE A 14 -14.03 12.53 -0.73
N ALA A 15 -13.46 13.60 -1.30
CA ALA A 15 -12.03 13.62 -1.64
C ALA A 15 -11.14 13.49 -0.39
N GLN A 16 -11.51 14.14 0.71
CA GLN A 16 -10.81 14.03 1.99
C GLN A 16 -10.88 12.59 2.53
N GLU A 17 -12.06 11.98 2.56
CA GLU A 17 -12.19 10.61 3.06
C GLU A 17 -11.43 9.61 2.19
N LEU A 18 -11.47 9.77 0.86
CA LEU A 18 -10.69 8.93 -0.05
C LEU A 18 -9.18 9.08 0.19
N SER A 19 -8.68 10.30 0.42
CA SER A 19 -7.28 10.53 0.78
C SER A 19 -6.92 9.83 2.09
N CYS A 20 -7.72 10.03 3.14
CA CYS A 20 -7.51 9.38 4.43
C CYS A 20 -7.55 7.85 4.33
N ALA A 21 -8.43 7.28 3.50
CA ALA A 21 -8.49 5.85 3.27
C ALA A 21 -7.24 5.31 2.57
N VAL A 22 -6.70 6.06 1.60
CA VAL A 22 -5.44 5.71 0.94
C VAL A 22 -4.28 5.76 1.92
N ASP A 23 -4.17 6.83 2.72
CA ASP A 23 -3.09 6.99 3.71
C ASP A 23 -3.10 5.86 4.74
N ARG A 24 -4.27 5.57 5.35
CA ARG A 24 -4.43 4.44 6.28
C ARG A 24 -4.04 3.10 5.66
N SER A 25 -4.37 2.91 4.38
CA SER A 25 -4.03 1.68 3.66
C SER A 25 -2.52 1.55 3.47
N VAL A 26 -1.83 2.64 3.15
CA VAL A 26 -0.37 2.67 3.01
C VAL A 26 0.30 2.44 4.36
N GLU A 27 -0.14 3.14 5.41
CA GLU A 27 0.35 2.98 6.78
C GLU A 27 0.25 1.54 7.27
N TYR A 28 -0.88 0.87 6.99
CA TYR A 28 -1.08 -0.53 7.35
C TYR A 28 -0.01 -1.45 6.74
N TRP A 29 0.29 -1.31 5.45
CA TRP A 29 1.30 -2.15 4.79
C TRP A 29 2.72 -1.81 5.23
N MET A 30 3.01 -0.51 5.46
CA MET A 30 4.29 -0.07 6.02
C MET A 30 4.53 -0.66 7.40
N ALA A 31 3.54 -0.60 8.29
CA ALA A 31 3.64 -1.15 9.63
C ALA A 31 3.97 -2.65 9.64
N GLN A 32 3.37 -3.44 8.73
CA GLN A 32 3.70 -4.87 8.61
C GLN A 32 5.13 -5.11 8.12
N LEU A 33 5.63 -4.27 7.20
CA LEU A 33 7.01 -4.37 6.74
C LEU A 33 7.98 -4.01 7.86
N ASP A 34 7.71 -2.92 8.60
CA ASP A 34 8.54 -2.50 9.74
C ASP A 34 8.60 -3.57 10.83
N GLU A 35 7.47 -4.20 11.16
CA GLU A 35 7.41 -5.31 12.13
C GLU A 35 8.32 -6.47 11.73
N VAL A 36 8.24 -6.92 10.47
CA VAL A 36 9.07 -8.02 9.97
C VAL A 36 10.55 -7.65 9.89
N LEU A 37 10.86 -6.42 9.51
CA LEU A 37 12.24 -5.96 9.37
C LEU A 37 12.92 -5.76 10.72
N ALA A 38 12.16 -5.34 11.74
CA ALA A 38 12.61 -5.14 13.11
C ALA A 38 12.66 -6.45 13.94
N ASP A 39 12.03 -7.54 13.49
CA ASP A 39 12.03 -8.80 14.23
C ASP A 39 13.43 -9.44 14.28
N THR A 40 14.06 -9.36 15.46
CA THR A 40 15.39 -9.91 15.72
C THR A 40 15.40 -11.44 15.82
N ARG A 41 14.24 -12.09 15.95
CA ARG A 41 14.12 -13.55 16.02
C ARG A 41 14.17 -14.19 14.64
N LEU A 42 13.90 -13.42 13.59
CA LEU A 42 13.97 -13.90 12.22
C LEU A 42 15.39 -13.88 11.69
N THR A 43 15.79 -15.00 11.09
CA THR A 43 16.98 -15.07 10.23
C THR A 43 16.80 -14.16 9.01
N THR A 44 17.90 -13.81 8.33
CA THR A 44 17.84 -13.05 7.08
C THR A 44 16.91 -13.67 6.04
N LEU A 45 16.97 -14.99 5.88
CA LEU A 45 16.07 -15.72 4.97
C LEU A 45 14.61 -15.67 5.46
N GLY A 46 14.39 -15.79 6.77
CA GLY A 46 13.06 -15.65 7.39
C GLY A 46 12.43 -14.29 7.10
N ARG A 47 13.19 -13.20 7.24
CA ARG A 47 12.71 -11.84 6.91
C ARG A 47 12.36 -11.70 5.43
N LEU A 48 13.22 -12.18 4.53
CA LEU A 48 12.97 -12.13 3.09
C LEU A 48 11.68 -12.87 2.71
N ASN A 49 11.47 -14.07 3.26
CA ASN A 49 10.25 -14.85 3.02
C ASN A 49 9.00 -14.14 3.56
N SER A 50 9.09 -13.55 4.75
CA SER A 50 7.98 -12.79 5.35
C SER A 50 7.64 -11.52 4.57
N VAL A 51 8.65 -10.77 4.11
CA VAL A 51 8.45 -9.60 3.24
C VAL A 51 7.81 -10.03 1.90
N ALA A 52 8.29 -11.12 1.29
CA ALA A 52 7.70 -11.65 0.07
C ALA A 52 6.23 -12.03 0.25
N ALA A 53 5.87 -12.63 1.40
CA ALA A 53 4.49 -12.94 1.74
C ALA A 53 3.62 -11.67 1.91
N ILE A 54 4.13 -10.62 2.56
CA ILE A 54 3.44 -9.32 2.67
C ILE A 54 3.19 -8.73 1.28
N VAL A 55 4.20 -8.71 0.41
CA VAL A 55 4.08 -8.20 -0.96
C VAL A 55 3.07 -9.01 -1.78
N ALA A 56 3.07 -10.34 -1.64
CA ALA A 56 2.09 -11.19 -2.30
C ALA A 56 0.66 -10.88 -1.85
N ARG A 57 0.44 -10.68 -0.53
CA ARG A 57 -0.87 -10.27 0.01
C ARG A 57 -1.30 -8.90 -0.51
N TYR A 58 -0.40 -7.92 -0.52
CA TYR A 58 -0.68 -6.59 -1.09
C TYR A 58 -1.12 -6.69 -2.55
N LYS A 59 -0.37 -7.43 -3.38
CA LYS A 59 -0.68 -7.62 -4.80
C LYS A 59 -2.02 -8.29 -5.01
N HIS A 60 -2.34 -9.30 -4.19
CA HIS A 60 -3.63 -9.97 -4.25
C HIS A 60 -4.77 -9.01 -3.90
N PHE A 61 -4.67 -8.30 -2.77
CA PHE A 61 -5.72 -7.40 -2.27
C PHE A 61 -5.98 -6.20 -3.19
N THR A 62 -4.94 -5.70 -3.87
CA THR A 62 -5.04 -4.54 -4.77
C THR A 62 -5.30 -4.91 -6.23
N GLY A 63 -5.46 -6.19 -6.56
CA GLY A 63 -5.58 -6.65 -7.96
C GLY A 63 -4.30 -6.46 -8.79
N LYS A 64 -3.17 -6.15 -8.14
CA LYS A 64 -1.86 -5.91 -8.75
C LYS A 64 -1.03 -7.18 -8.89
N SER A 65 -1.68 -8.35 -8.90
CA SER A 65 -1.02 -9.65 -9.09
C SER A 65 -0.22 -9.73 -10.39
N GLN A 66 -0.64 -8.98 -11.42
CA GLN A 66 0.06 -8.89 -12.70
C GLN A 66 1.12 -7.80 -12.78
N LEU A 67 1.31 -6.96 -11.75
CA LEU A 67 2.45 -6.04 -11.71
C LEU A 67 3.73 -6.87 -11.56
N ARG A 68 4.33 -7.17 -12.71
CA ARG A 68 5.64 -7.78 -12.84
C ARG A 68 6.64 -6.92 -12.08
N SER A 69 7.57 -7.56 -11.37
CA SER A 69 8.76 -6.90 -10.85
C SER A 69 9.38 -6.09 -11.99
N ARG A 70 9.77 -4.84 -11.71
CA ARG A 70 10.43 -3.95 -12.68
C ARG A 70 11.43 -4.78 -13.50
N PRO A 71 11.39 -4.77 -14.84
CA PRO A 71 12.43 -5.44 -15.60
C PRO A 71 13.75 -4.85 -15.13
N VAL A 72 14.61 -5.69 -14.57
CA VAL A 72 16.02 -5.35 -14.43
C VAL A 72 16.49 -5.11 -15.85
N ASP A 73 16.78 -3.85 -16.17
CA ASP A 73 17.37 -3.49 -17.45
C ASP A 73 18.77 -4.08 -17.42
N ASP A 74 18.95 -5.18 -18.13
CA ASP A 74 20.17 -6.00 -18.16
C ASP A 74 21.21 -5.31 -19.07
N ARG A 75 21.59 -4.09 -18.68
CA ARG A 75 22.65 -3.30 -19.29
C ARG A 75 23.60 -2.77 -18.22
N THR A 76 24.44 -3.66 -17.70
CA THR A 76 25.80 -3.38 -17.23
C THR A 76 26.60 -4.66 -17.19
#